data_AF-A0A8J5JYT0-F1
#
_entry.id   AF-A0A8J5JYT0-F1
#
_cell.length_a   1.000
_cell.length_b   1.000
_cell.length_c   1.000
_cell.angle_alpha   90.00
_cell.angle_beta   90.00
_cell.angle_gamma   90.00
#
_symmetry.space_group_name_H-M   'P 1'
#
loop_
_entity.id
_entity.type
_entity.pdbx_description
1 polymer ?
#
loop_
_entity_poly.entity_id
_entity_poly.type
_entity_poly.pdbx_seq_one_letter_code
_entity_poly.pdbx_strand_id
1 'polypeptide(L)'
;MPRKRKSSYANTPHAQRMRLRRQSESCDAREERLSRQRQRQTESRQNETLGEHQERQEQDTFRHMVARRNESEEERQQRLIADRNRYQNLRQREIQNAKRSALLYDKNDPCNKAAIGEMTKLCQCGAKKFTGESLGMCCGNGKVTLDQFPPLPQLFEEKFTGESQFSKHFLSRLREYNSLFAMTSFGHKDESVQSWNPSVRI
;
A
#
# COMPACT_ATOMS: atom_id res chain seq x y z
N MET A 1 22.84 46.00 -38.22
CA MET A 1 22.49 44.79 -37.44
C MET A 1 23.52 43.71 -37.71
N PRO A 2 24.25 43.18 -36.70
CA PRO A 2 25.21 42.11 -36.95
C PRO A 2 24.47 40.80 -37.23
N ARG A 3 24.76 40.18 -38.39
CA ARG A 3 24.18 38.90 -38.80
C ARG A 3 24.66 37.79 -37.85
N LYS A 4 23.72 37.00 -37.29
CA LYS A 4 24.03 35.77 -36.54
C LYS A 4 24.89 34.85 -37.41
N ARG A 5 26.14 34.61 -37.01
CA ARG A 5 27.02 33.61 -37.63
C ARG A 5 26.33 32.23 -37.51
N LYS A 6 26.08 31.56 -38.64
CA LYS A 6 25.65 30.16 -38.65
C LYS A 6 26.75 29.33 -37.98
N SER A 7 26.41 28.65 -36.88
CA SER A 7 27.32 27.75 -36.16
C SER A 7 27.83 26.66 -37.12
N SER A 8 29.10 26.74 -37.50
CA SER A 8 29.76 25.84 -38.46
C SER A 8 30.17 24.49 -37.86
N TYR A 9 29.97 24.29 -36.54
CA TYR A 9 30.42 23.11 -35.81
C TYR A 9 29.80 21.79 -36.31
N ALA A 10 28.61 21.85 -36.93
CA ALA A 10 27.91 20.68 -37.45
C ALA A 10 28.50 20.09 -38.74
N ASN A 11 29.33 20.86 -39.47
CA ASN A 11 29.93 20.45 -40.75
C ASN A 11 31.45 20.23 -40.65
N THR A 12 31.97 20.01 -39.43
CA THR A 12 33.38 19.69 -39.26
C THR A 12 33.67 18.27 -39.78
N PRO A 13 34.85 18.03 -40.40
CA PRO A 13 35.24 16.69 -40.87
C PRO A 13 35.17 15.62 -39.77
N HIS A 14 35.46 16.00 -38.52
CA HIS A 14 35.35 15.12 -37.36
C HIS A 14 33.90 14.72 -37.07
N ALA A 15 32.97 15.67 -37.05
CA ALA A 15 31.55 15.39 -36.82
C ALA A 15 30.98 14.48 -37.92
N GLN A 16 31.40 14.68 -39.18
CA GLN A 16 30.99 13.84 -40.30
C GLN A 16 31.50 12.40 -40.17
N ARG A 17 32.78 12.22 -39.81
CA ARG A 17 33.37 10.89 -39.55
C ARG A 17 32.65 10.15 -38.42
N MET A 18 32.33 10.84 -37.33
CA MET A 18 31.59 10.25 -36.20
C MET A 18 30.15 9.89 -36.57
N ARG A 19 29.48 10.66 -37.44
CA ARG A 19 28.15 10.30 -37.96
C ARG A 19 28.20 9.03 -38.82
N LEU A 20 29.14 8.96 -39.75
CA LEU A 20 29.32 7.79 -40.61
C LEU A 20 29.60 6.54 -39.78
N ARG A 21 30.49 6.64 -38.79
CA ARG A 21 30.77 5.55 -37.84
C ARG A 21 29.50 5.08 -37.12
N ARG A 22 28.67 6.02 -36.63
CA ARG A 22 27.41 5.69 -35.95
C ARG A 22 26.35 5.08 -36.87
N GLN A 23 26.36 5.44 -38.15
CA GLN A 23 25.45 4.86 -39.14
C GLN A 23 25.82 3.41 -39.47
N SER A 24 27.12 3.09 -39.45
CA SER A 24 27.63 1.73 -39.68
C SER A 24 27.83 0.91 -38.38
N GLU A 25 27.34 1.38 -37.23
CA GLU A 25 27.45 0.67 -35.95
C GLU A 25 26.53 -0.57 -35.96
N SER A 26 27.03 -1.71 -35.47
CA SER A 26 26.19 -2.88 -35.20
C SER A 26 25.26 -2.62 -34.00
N CYS A 27 24.19 -3.42 -33.87
CA CYS A 27 23.26 -3.32 -32.74
C CYS A 27 23.99 -3.45 -31.39
N ASP A 28 24.90 -4.41 -31.26
CA ASP A 28 25.65 -4.64 -30.02
C ASP A 28 26.62 -3.50 -29.71
N ALA A 29 27.36 -3.01 -30.72
CA ALA A 29 28.27 -1.88 -30.54
C ALA A 29 27.52 -0.59 -30.20
N ARG A 30 26.32 -0.41 -30.75
CA ARG A 30 25.42 0.70 -30.41
C ARG A 30 24.95 0.60 -28.96
N GLU A 31 24.53 -0.58 -28.52
CA GLU A 31 24.07 -0.77 -27.15
C GLU A 31 25.20 -0.58 -26.14
N GLU A 32 26.39 -1.09 -26.43
CA GLU A 32 27.57 -0.89 -25.59
C GLU A 32 27.96 0.60 -25.50
N ARG A 33 27.89 1.33 -26.61
CA ARG A 33 28.15 2.78 -26.59
C ARG A 33 27.12 3.52 -25.73
N LEU A 34 25.84 3.16 -25.85
CA LEU A 34 24.77 3.76 -25.07
C LEU A 34 24.87 3.39 -23.59
N SER A 35 25.25 2.15 -23.25
CA SER A 35 25.44 1.71 -21.87
C SER A 35 26.59 2.46 -21.20
N ARG A 36 27.75 2.58 -21.86
CA ARG A 36 28.89 3.38 -21.39
C ARG A 36 28.51 4.86 -21.23
N GLN A 37 27.65 5.39 -22.11
CA GLN A 37 27.16 6.77 -21.99
C GLN A 37 26.21 6.94 -20.80
N ARG A 38 25.28 6.01 -20.57
CA ARG A 38 24.41 6.02 -19.39
C ARG A 38 25.23 5.94 -18.11
N GLN A 39 26.20 5.03 -18.04
CA GLN A 39 27.08 4.88 -16.88
C GLN A 39 27.83 6.18 -16.54
N ARG A 40 28.52 6.77 -17.52
CA ARG A 40 29.23 8.05 -17.31
C ARG A 40 28.30 9.16 -16.83
N GLN A 41 27.08 9.23 -17.37
CA GLN A 41 26.09 10.20 -16.90
C GLN A 41 25.72 9.92 -15.45
N THR A 42 25.35 8.68 -15.10
CA THR A 42 24.99 8.29 -13.73
C THR A 42 26.10 8.62 -12.73
N GLU A 43 27.35 8.28 -13.05
CA GLU A 43 28.52 8.59 -12.21
C GLU A 43 28.69 10.10 -12.02
N SER A 44 28.54 10.88 -13.09
CA SER A 44 28.55 12.34 -13.01
C SER A 44 27.43 12.85 -12.09
N ARG A 45 26.21 12.32 -12.18
CA ARG A 45 25.07 12.74 -11.34
C ARG A 45 25.25 12.37 -9.86
N GLN A 46 25.96 11.28 -9.58
CA GLN A 46 26.25 10.83 -8.22
C GLN A 46 27.29 11.72 -7.52
N ASN A 47 28.24 12.25 -8.29
CA ASN A 47 29.32 13.11 -7.78
C ASN A 47 28.97 14.61 -7.79
N GLU A 48 27.76 14.99 -8.18
CA GLU A 48 27.32 16.39 -8.20
C GLU A 48 27.19 16.96 -6.80
N THR A 49 27.66 18.20 -6.64
CA THR A 49 27.38 19.01 -5.46
C THR A 49 25.92 19.48 -5.43
N LEU A 50 25.45 19.95 -4.26
CA LEU A 50 24.08 20.44 -4.11
C LEU A 50 23.77 21.61 -5.07
N GLY A 51 24.73 22.53 -5.27
CA GLY A 51 24.57 23.68 -6.16
C GLY A 51 24.46 23.27 -7.63
N GLU A 52 25.33 22.37 -8.09
CA GLU A 52 25.28 21.83 -9.45
C GLU A 52 23.99 21.03 -9.70
N HIS A 53 23.53 20.31 -8.68
CA HIS A 53 22.25 19.59 -8.74
C HIS A 53 21.07 20.55 -8.94
N GLN A 54 21.03 21.66 -8.19
CA GLN A 54 20.00 22.68 -8.32
C GLN A 54 20.04 23.35 -9.68
N GLU A 55 21.23 23.77 -10.14
CA GLU A 55 21.39 24.41 -11.44
C GLU A 55 20.93 23.48 -12.58
N ARG A 56 21.26 22.19 -12.51
CA ARG A 56 20.79 21.22 -13.51
C ARG A 56 19.26 21.08 -13.49
N GLN A 57 18.64 21.00 -12.30
CA GLN A 57 17.18 20.95 -12.20
C GLN A 57 16.54 22.20 -12.80
N GLU A 58 17.07 23.39 -12.50
CA GLU A 58 16.61 24.66 -13.05
C GLU A 58 16.74 24.67 -14.58
N GLN A 59 17.89 24.26 -15.12
CA GLN A 59 18.10 24.16 -16.56
C GLN A 59 17.13 23.17 -17.22
N ASP A 60 16.89 22.00 -16.63
CA ASP A 60 15.95 21.02 -17.17
C ASP A 60 14.50 21.53 -17.09
N THR A 61 14.11 22.19 -16.00
CA THR A 61 12.79 22.84 -15.90
C THR A 61 12.61 23.91 -16.97
N PHE A 62 13.63 24.74 -17.20
CA PHE A 62 13.63 25.76 -18.23
C PHE A 62 13.51 25.15 -19.63
N ARG A 63 14.27 24.09 -19.93
CA ARG A 63 14.19 23.36 -21.21
C ARG A 63 12.79 22.82 -21.45
N HIS A 64 12.18 22.18 -20.44
CA HIS A 64 10.82 21.66 -20.55
C HIS A 64 9.78 22.77 -20.70
N MET A 65 9.93 23.90 -20.01
CA MET A 65 9.06 25.06 -20.17
C MET A 65 9.12 25.62 -21.58
N VAL A 66 10.33 25.82 -22.13
CA VAL A 66 10.51 26.33 -23.50
C VAL A 66 9.97 25.34 -24.53
N ALA A 67 10.21 24.04 -24.35
CA ALA A 67 9.62 23.01 -25.21
C ALA A 67 8.09 23.11 -25.22
N ARG A 68 7.46 23.15 -24.03
CA ARG A 68 6.00 23.28 -23.89
C ARG A 68 5.44 24.57 -24.48
N ARG A 69 6.17 25.67 -24.42
CA ARG A 69 5.75 26.96 -25.00
C ARG A 69 5.72 26.93 -26.53
N ASN A 70 6.60 26.14 -27.14
CA ASN A 70 6.74 26.03 -28.58
C ASN A 70 6.05 24.78 -29.16
N GLU A 71 5.31 24.03 -28.33
CA GLU A 71 4.52 22.87 -28.77
C GLU A 71 3.43 23.31 -29.78
N SER A 72 3.28 22.55 -30.85
CA SER A 72 2.08 22.62 -31.70
C SER A 72 0.85 22.04 -30.97
N GLU A 73 -0.36 22.35 -31.43
CA GLU A 73 -1.57 21.82 -30.77
C GLU A 73 -1.65 20.29 -30.85
N GLU A 74 -1.17 19.68 -31.93
CA GLU A 74 -1.11 18.22 -32.08
C GLU A 74 -0.15 17.58 -31.07
N GLU A 75 1.06 18.13 -30.92
CA GLU A 75 2.05 17.65 -29.93
C GLU A 75 1.52 17.82 -28.51
N ARG A 76 0.84 18.94 -28.24
CA ARG A 76 0.19 19.20 -26.95
C ARG A 76 -0.87 18.15 -26.63
N GLN A 77 -1.73 17.80 -27.60
CA GLN A 77 -2.74 16.76 -27.43
C GLN A 77 -2.11 15.39 -27.19
N GLN A 78 -1.08 15.02 -27.97
CA GLN A 78 -0.36 13.76 -27.78
C GLN A 78 0.27 13.67 -26.39
N ARG A 79 0.90 14.75 -25.90
CA ARG A 79 1.46 14.79 -24.54
C ARG A 79 0.40 14.58 -23.48
N LEU A 80 -0.75 15.26 -23.58
CA LEU A 80 -1.85 15.10 -22.62
C LEU A 80 -2.43 13.68 -22.62
N ILE A 81 -2.55 13.04 -23.79
CA ILE A 81 -2.98 11.64 -23.91
C ILE A 81 -1.95 10.71 -23.26
N ALA A 82 -0.67 10.91 -23.54
CA ALA A 82 0.42 10.12 -22.97
C ALA A 82 0.47 10.26 -21.44
N ASP A 83 0.31 11.48 -20.92
CA ASP A 83 0.25 11.75 -19.48
C ASP A 83 -0.96 11.05 -18.84
N ARG A 84 -2.15 11.18 -19.44
CA ARG A 84 -3.36 10.47 -19.00
C ARG A 84 -3.14 8.96 -18.92
N ASN A 85 -2.60 8.36 -19.97
CA ASN A 85 -2.33 6.92 -20.02
C ASN A 85 -1.30 6.51 -18.96
N ARG A 86 -0.27 7.32 -18.71
CA ARG A 86 0.73 7.08 -17.66
C ARG A 86 0.07 7.03 -16.29
N TYR A 87 -0.75 8.03 -15.95
CA TYR A 87 -1.46 8.07 -14.67
C TYR A 87 -2.45 6.90 -14.52
N GLN A 88 -3.17 6.55 -15.59
CA GLN A 88 -4.08 5.40 -15.58
C GLN A 88 -3.33 4.09 -15.31
N ASN A 89 -2.21 3.87 -15.98
CA ASN A 89 -1.39 2.68 -15.79
C ASN A 89 -0.78 2.59 -14.39
N LEU A 90 -0.31 3.71 -13.83
CA LEU A 90 0.19 3.76 -12.46
C LEU A 90 -0.90 3.36 -11.46
N ARG A 91 -2.08 3.98 -11.56
CA ARG A 91 -3.23 3.65 -10.71
C ARG A 91 -3.63 2.19 -10.85
N GLN A 92 -3.63 1.65 -12.07
CA GLN A 92 -3.96 0.24 -12.29
C GLN A 92 -2.94 -0.69 -11.63
N ARG A 93 -1.64 -0.38 -11.69
CA ARG A 93 -0.60 -1.15 -10.99
C ARG A 93 -0.77 -1.09 -9.48
N GLU A 94 -1.07 0.08 -8.92
CA GLU A 94 -1.34 0.23 -7.48
C GLU A 94 -2.51 -0.64 -7.03
N ILE A 95 -3.61 -0.64 -7.80
CA ILE A 95 -4.78 -1.50 -7.53
C ILE A 95 -4.38 -2.97 -7.60
N GLN A 96 -3.61 -3.38 -8.61
CA GLN A 96 -3.17 -4.78 -8.73
C GLN A 96 -2.25 -5.20 -7.58
N ASN A 97 -1.36 -4.31 -7.14
CA ASN A 97 -0.50 -4.55 -5.99
C ASN A 97 -1.33 -4.67 -4.70
N ALA A 98 -2.32 -3.79 -4.49
CA ALA A 98 -3.22 -3.86 -3.35
C ALA A 98 -4.08 -5.14 -3.34
N LYS A 99 -4.53 -5.61 -4.51
CA LYS A 99 -5.23 -6.90 -4.63
C LYS A 99 -4.32 -8.08 -4.26
N ARG A 100 -3.06 -8.05 -4.68
CA ARG A 100 -2.07 -9.07 -4.30
C ARG A 100 -1.77 -9.06 -2.80
N SER A 101 -1.58 -7.89 -2.20
CA SER A 101 -1.36 -7.79 -0.75
C SER A 101 -2.58 -8.25 0.06
N ALA A 102 -3.80 -8.08 -0.46
CA ALA A 102 -5.01 -8.59 0.19
C ALA A 102 -5.09 -10.13 0.20
N LEU A 103 -4.59 -10.80 -0.84
CA LEU A 103 -4.56 -12.28 -0.91
C LEU A 103 -3.44 -12.90 -0.09
N LEU A 104 -2.33 -12.19 0.06
CA LEU A 104 -1.17 -12.57 0.88
C LEU A 104 -1.16 -11.72 2.15
N TYR A 105 -2.21 -11.86 2.98
CA TYR A 105 -2.27 -11.13 4.24
C TYR A 105 -1.13 -11.59 5.15
N ASP A 106 -0.10 -10.76 5.25
CA ASP A 106 0.92 -10.85 6.29
C ASP A 106 0.67 -9.74 7.31
N LYS A 107 0.43 -10.15 8.56
CA LYS A 107 0.25 -9.24 9.69
C LYS A 107 1.51 -8.42 9.99
N ASN A 108 2.66 -8.86 9.51
CA ASN A 108 3.96 -8.22 9.71
C ASN A 108 4.44 -7.41 8.48
N ASP A 109 3.66 -7.32 7.40
CA ASP A 109 4.04 -6.51 6.23
C ASP A 109 4.05 -5.01 6.61
N PRO A 110 5.21 -4.34 6.58
CA PRO A 110 5.32 -2.92 6.92
C PRO A 110 4.54 -2.01 5.96
N CYS A 111 4.13 -2.52 4.80
CA CYS A 111 3.35 -1.80 3.79
C CYS A 111 1.85 -2.15 3.84
N ASN A 112 1.37 -2.86 4.86
CA ASN A 112 -0.04 -3.20 4.99
C ASN A 112 -0.89 -1.96 5.33
N LYS A 113 -1.21 -1.16 4.31
CA LYS A 113 -2.08 0.03 4.41
C LYS A 113 -3.50 -0.30 4.89
N ALA A 114 -3.87 -1.58 4.95
CA ALA A 114 -5.15 -2.05 5.49
C ALA A 114 -5.09 -2.38 7.00
N ALA A 115 -3.95 -2.19 7.67
CA ALA A 115 -3.84 -2.39 9.10
C ALA A 115 -4.66 -1.33 9.87
N ILE A 116 -5.76 -1.78 10.48
CA ILE A 116 -6.67 -0.94 11.31
C ILE A 116 -6.02 -0.60 12.67
N GLY A 117 -4.94 -1.31 13.03
CA GLY A 117 -4.21 -1.16 14.29
C GLY A 117 -4.81 -1.98 15.43
N GLU A 118 -4.28 -1.81 16.64
CA GLU A 118 -4.80 -2.49 17.83
C GLU A 118 -6.03 -1.79 18.42
N MET A 119 -6.92 -2.58 19.01
CA MET A 119 -8.14 -2.10 19.67
C MET A 119 -7.83 -1.67 21.11
N THR A 120 -7.12 -0.55 21.28
CA THR A 120 -6.59 -0.09 22.58
C THR A 120 -7.37 1.07 23.20
N LYS A 121 -8.14 1.83 22.40
CA LYS A 121 -8.91 2.96 22.94
C LYS A 121 -10.14 2.44 23.66
N LEU A 122 -10.48 3.04 24.79
CA LEU A 122 -11.74 2.76 25.48
C LEU A 122 -12.83 3.76 25.05
N CYS A 123 -14.03 3.26 24.88
CA CYS A 123 -15.24 4.03 24.69
C CYS A 123 -15.88 4.38 26.05
N GLN A 124 -16.82 5.33 26.06
CA GLN A 124 -17.53 5.73 27.28
C GLN A 124 -18.32 4.58 27.93
N CYS A 125 -18.78 3.63 27.13
CA CYS A 125 -19.44 2.40 27.60
C CYS A 125 -18.46 1.31 28.08
N GLY A 126 -17.14 1.58 28.12
CA GLY A 126 -16.12 0.61 28.53
C GLY A 126 -15.67 -0.36 27.43
N ALA A 127 -16.30 -0.35 26.26
CA ALA A 127 -15.86 -1.16 25.13
C ALA A 127 -14.53 -0.67 24.54
N LYS A 128 -13.70 -1.61 24.07
CA LYS A 128 -12.48 -1.29 23.31
C LYS A 128 -12.85 -0.90 21.87
N LYS A 129 -12.16 0.08 21.30
CA LYS A 129 -12.34 0.61 19.94
C LYS A 129 -11.01 0.80 19.22
N PHE A 130 -11.03 0.74 17.89
CA PHE A 130 -9.87 1.10 17.08
C PHE A 130 -9.63 2.61 17.07
N THR A 131 -8.40 3.02 16.78
CA THR A 131 -7.99 4.43 16.83
C THR A 131 -8.70 5.32 15.82
N GLY A 132 -9.08 4.76 14.67
CA GLY A 132 -9.75 5.44 13.55
C GLY A 132 -11.28 5.35 13.52
N GLU A 133 -11.92 4.73 14.51
CA GLU A 133 -13.38 4.67 14.57
C GLU A 133 -14.01 6.04 14.86
N SER A 134 -15.16 6.30 14.24
CA SER A 134 -15.97 7.49 14.53
C SER A 134 -16.63 7.39 15.92
N LEU A 135 -16.90 8.54 16.53
CA LEU A 135 -17.49 8.63 17.88
C LEU A 135 -18.84 7.90 18.01
N GLY A 136 -19.57 7.78 16.90
CA GLY A 136 -20.88 7.14 16.86
C GLY A 136 -20.87 5.61 16.72
N MET A 137 -19.76 5.00 16.30
CA MET A 137 -19.70 3.57 15.95
C MET A 137 -19.97 2.62 17.12
N CYS A 138 -19.61 3.02 18.35
CA CYS A 138 -19.67 2.12 19.50
C CYS A 138 -20.98 2.26 20.30
N CYS A 139 -21.19 3.38 20.98
CA CYS A 139 -22.39 3.62 21.81
C CYS A 139 -23.22 4.84 21.35
N GLY A 140 -23.07 5.24 20.07
CA GLY A 140 -23.70 6.46 19.58
C GLY A 140 -23.23 7.72 20.32
N ASN A 141 -21.96 7.74 20.77
CA ASN A 141 -21.39 8.79 21.62
C ASN A 141 -22.10 8.94 22.98
N GLY A 142 -22.29 7.82 23.70
CA GLY A 142 -22.87 7.79 25.04
C GLY A 142 -24.40 7.74 25.07
N LYS A 143 -25.05 7.66 23.91
CA LYS A 143 -26.53 7.55 23.82
C LYS A 143 -27.03 6.16 24.21
N VAL A 144 -26.22 5.14 24.01
CA VAL A 144 -26.54 3.75 24.38
C VAL A 144 -25.80 3.39 25.66
N THR A 145 -26.56 3.09 26.72
CA THR A 145 -26.05 2.53 27.97
C THR A 145 -26.40 1.05 27.99
N LEU A 146 -25.41 0.19 28.17
CA LEU A 146 -25.60 -1.26 28.30
C LEU A 146 -25.39 -1.64 29.76
N ASP A 147 -26.27 -2.48 30.29
CA ASP A 147 -26.09 -3.06 31.62
C ASP A 147 -24.87 -3.98 31.63
N GLN A 148 -24.17 -4.03 32.76
CA GLN A 148 -23.06 -4.95 32.92
C GLN A 148 -23.58 -6.40 32.89
N PHE A 149 -22.88 -7.25 32.15
CA PHE A 149 -23.22 -8.67 32.14
C PHE A 149 -23.08 -9.23 33.57
N PRO A 150 -24.05 -10.05 34.00
CA PRO A 150 -23.91 -10.81 35.24
C PRO A 150 -22.65 -11.68 35.17
N PRO A 151 -21.99 -11.94 36.32
CA PRO A 151 -20.80 -12.77 36.35
C PRO A 151 -21.09 -14.13 35.71
N LEU A 152 -20.10 -14.66 35.02
CA LEU A 152 -20.21 -15.95 34.35
C LEU A 152 -20.44 -17.04 35.42
N PRO A 153 -21.41 -17.96 35.26
CA PRO A 153 -21.59 -19.04 36.21
C PRO A 153 -20.30 -19.82 36.38
N GLN A 154 -19.99 -20.22 37.62
CA GLN A 154 -18.70 -20.81 38.01
C GLN A 154 -18.29 -21.98 37.10
N LEU A 155 -19.24 -22.83 36.70
CA LEU A 155 -19.01 -23.96 35.79
C LEU A 155 -18.38 -23.53 34.46
N PHE A 156 -18.77 -22.39 33.91
CA PHE A 156 -18.23 -21.86 32.67
C PHE A 156 -16.93 -21.09 32.91
N GLU A 157 -16.85 -20.35 34.01
CA GLU A 157 -15.63 -19.65 34.40
C GLU A 157 -14.43 -20.59 34.52
N GLU A 158 -14.59 -21.73 35.20
CA GLU A 158 -13.54 -22.76 35.32
C GLU A 158 -13.12 -23.36 33.97
N LYS A 159 -13.97 -23.28 32.93
CA LYS A 159 -13.69 -23.83 31.59
C LYS A 159 -13.06 -22.81 30.66
N PHE A 160 -13.40 -21.52 30.78
CA PHE A 160 -12.99 -20.48 29.83
C PHE A 160 -11.86 -19.56 30.33
N THR A 161 -11.45 -19.65 31.59
CA THR A 161 -10.36 -18.83 32.17
C THR A 161 -8.95 -19.23 31.72
N GLY A 162 -8.74 -20.48 31.31
CA GLY A 162 -7.42 -20.99 30.88
C GLY A 162 -6.47 -21.31 32.04
N GLU A 163 -6.93 -21.22 33.29
CA GLU A 163 -6.08 -21.35 34.48
C GLU A 163 -5.86 -22.82 34.87
N SER A 164 -6.92 -23.63 34.86
CA SER A 164 -6.86 -25.05 35.20
C SER A 164 -6.36 -25.92 34.03
N GLN A 165 -5.80 -27.09 34.34
CA GLN A 165 -5.42 -28.08 33.31
C GLN A 165 -6.63 -28.50 32.47
N PHE A 166 -7.81 -28.61 33.10
CA PHE A 166 -9.06 -28.89 32.42
C PHE A 166 -9.44 -27.77 31.44
N SER A 167 -9.34 -26.51 31.85
CA SER A 167 -9.62 -25.37 30.98
C SER A 167 -8.69 -25.32 29.77
N LYS A 168 -7.38 -25.51 29.98
CA LYS A 168 -6.40 -25.55 28.88
C LYS A 168 -6.72 -26.67 27.89
N HIS A 169 -7.04 -27.85 28.38
CA HIS A 169 -7.45 -28.98 27.55
C HIS A 169 -8.73 -28.66 26.76
N PHE A 170 -9.76 -28.15 27.44
CA PHE A 170 -11.03 -27.76 26.83
C PHE A 170 -10.84 -26.72 25.72
N LEU A 171 -10.10 -25.65 25.98
CA LEU A 171 -9.82 -24.60 25.00
C LEU A 171 -8.99 -25.12 23.81
N SER A 172 -8.03 -26.02 24.06
CA SER A 172 -7.22 -26.61 22.98
C SER A 172 -8.03 -27.51 22.04
N ARG A 173 -9.07 -28.17 22.56
CA ARG A 173 -9.92 -29.12 21.83
C ARG A 173 -11.33 -28.62 21.56
N LEU A 174 -11.58 -27.32 21.72
CA LEU A 174 -12.93 -26.74 21.62
C LEU A 174 -13.66 -27.13 20.34
N ARG A 175 -12.93 -27.24 19.22
CA ARG A 175 -13.48 -27.68 17.93
C ARG A 175 -13.94 -29.13 17.94
N GLU A 176 -13.18 -30.03 18.56
CA GLU A 176 -13.53 -31.46 18.66
C GLU A 176 -14.82 -31.62 19.48
N TYR A 177 -14.91 -30.94 20.61
CA TYR A 177 -16.13 -30.90 21.41
C TYR A 177 -17.31 -30.38 20.56
N ASN A 178 -17.18 -29.21 19.94
CA ASN A 178 -18.25 -28.63 19.11
C ASN A 178 -18.67 -29.55 17.95
N SER A 179 -17.73 -30.25 17.32
CA SER A 179 -18.02 -31.21 16.25
C SER A 179 -18.77 -32.46 16.74
N LEU A 180 -18.46 -32.95 17.95
CA LEU A 180 -19.21 -34.05 18.57
C LEU A 180 -20.62 -33.61 18.98
N PHE A 181 -20.77 -32.38 19.48
CA PHE A 181 -22.05 -31.80 19.85
C PHE A 181 -22.94 -31.46 18.63
N ALA A 182 -22.36 -31.28 17.44
CA ALA A 182 -23.12 -30.97 16.23
C ALA A 182 -24.00 -32.12 15.69
N MET A 183 -23.73 -33.37 16.09
CA MET A 183 -24.46 -34.57 15.62
C MET A 183 -25.27 -35.25 16.73
N THR A 184 -25.31 -34.69 17.94
CA THR A 184 -26.05 -35.25 19.07
C THR A 184 -27.33 -34.45 19.30
N SER A 185 -28.49 -35.11 19.20
CA SER A 185 -29.75 -34.51 19.65
C SER A 185 -29.87 -34.72 21.15
N PHE A 186 -30.02 -33.64 21.92
CA PHE A 186 -30.31 -33.73 23.34
C PHE A 186 -31.82 -33.68 23.56
N GLY A 187 -32.28 -34.45 24.54
CA GLY A 187 -33.55 -34.15 25.21
C GLY A 187 -33.27 -33.14 26.31
N HIS A 188 -34.01 -32.04 26.33
CA HIS A 188 -33.77 -30.93 27.26
C HIS A 188 -34.82 -30.83 28.36
N LYS A 189 -34.37 -30.36 29.53
CA LYS A 189 -35.22 -29.91 30.64
C LYS A 189 -34.83 -28.47 30.94
N ASP A 190 -35.80 -27.55 30.91
CA ASP A 190 -35.58 -26.13 31.19
C ASP A 190 -35.05 -25.94 32.62
N GLU A 191 -33.75 -25.69 32.75
CA GLU A 191 -33.14 -25.17 33.96
C GLU A 191 -32.81 -23.69 33.76
N SER A 192 -33.61 -22.82 34.35
CA SER A 192 -33.32 -21.38 34.39
C SER A 192 -32.28 -21.11 35.47
N VAL A 193 -31.07 -20.72 35.08
CA VAL A 193 -30.10 -20.17 36.02
C VAL A 193 -30.53 -18.74 36.34
N GLN A 194 -30.99 -18.50 37.58
CA GLN A 194 -31.43 -17.19 38.02
C GLN A 194 -30.25 -16.21 37.83
N SER A 195 -30.50 -15.08 37.15
CA SER A 195 -29.52 -14.02 36.79
C SER A 195 -28.56 -14.28 35.62
N TRP A 196 -28.63 -15.39 34.88
CA TRP A 196 -27.81 -15.57 33.66
C TRP A 196 -28.69 -16.05 32.49
N ASN A 197 -28.83 -15.20 31.46
CA ASN A 197 -29.54 -15.54 30.21
C ASN A 197 -28.59 -15.21 29.05
N PRO A 198 -28.27 -16.18 28.19
CA PRO A 198 -29.29 -16.79 27.34
C PRO A 198 -29.72 -18.16 27.84
N SER A 199 -31.00 -18.46 27.70
CA SER A 199 -31.51 -19.82 27.79
C SER A 199 -30.80 -20.65 26.71
N VAL A 200 -29.80 -21.42 27.13
CA VAL A 200 -29.18 -22.40 26.25
C VAL A 200 -30.17 -23.54 26.12
N ARG A 201 -30.95 -23.52 25.03
CA ARG A 201 -31.76 -24.66 24.61
C ARG A 201 -30.78 -25.70 24.07
N ILE A 202 -30.38 -26.65 24.90
CA ILE A 202 -29.56 -27.78 24.46
C ILE A 202 -30.46 -28.79 23.74
#